data_AF-A0A2E6V8U1-F1
#
_entry.id   AF-A0A2E6V8U1-F1
#
_cell.length_a   1.000
_cell.length_b   1.000
_cell.length_c   1.000
_cell.angle_alpha   90.00
_cell.angle_beta   90.00
_cell.angle_gamma   90.00
#
_symmetry.space_group_name_H-M   'P 1'
#
loop_
_entity.id
_entity.type
_entity.pdbx_description
1 polymer ?
#
loop_
_entity_poly.entity_id
_entity_poly.type
_entity_poly.pdbx_seq_one_letter_code
_entity_poly.pdbx_strand_id
1 'polypeptide(L)' 'MDTTQQILTKIAALTREIEDHHPELIKYLDETRSTLPNNSGQATLDNKDLQNYLEQLQSLLENQSSKS' A
#
# COMPACT_ATOMS: atom_id res chain seq x y z
N MET A 1 3.86 17.34 7.42
CA MET A 1 3.49 16.65 6.17
C MET A 1 4.54 15.59 5.92
N ASP A 2 4.15 14.32 5.86
CA ASP A 2 5.05 13.27 5.40
C ASP A 2 5.48 13.58 3.97
N THR A 3 6.78 13.44 3.69
CA THR A 3 7.27 13.57 2.32
C THR A 3 6.90 12.33 1.52
N THR A 4 6.84 12.45 0.19
CA THR A 4 6.61 11.32 -0.73
C THR A 4 7.50 10.12 -0.40
N GLN A 5 8.76 10.38 -0.04
CA GLN A 5 9.73 9.36 0.35
C GLN A 5 9.34 8.65 1.65
N GLN A 6 8.79 9.36 2.64
CA GLN A 6 8.30 8.73 3.88
C GLN A 6 7.07 7.86 3.61
N ILE A 7 6.15 8.30 2.75
CA ILE A 7 4.96 7.52 2.39
C ILE A 7 5.37 6.25 1.65
N LEU A 8 6.28 6.35 0.67
CA LEU A 8 6.84 5.19 -0.05
C LEU A 8 7.54 4.22 0.89
N THR A 9 8.30 4.73 1.87
CA THR A 9 8.98 3.89 2.87
C THR A 9 7.96 3.12 3.72
N LYS A 10 6.89 3.80 4.17
CA LYS A 10 5.80 3.16 4.94
C LYS A 10 5.06 2.13 4.10
N ILE A 11 4.75 2.42 2.83
CA ILE A 11 4.14 1.47 1.90
C ILE A 11 5.01 0.23 1.76
N ALA A 12 6.32 0.40 1.51
CA ALA A 12 7.24 -0.73 1.35
C ALA A 12 7.33 -1.58 2.64
N ALA A 13 7.36 -0.93 3.81
CA ALA A 13 7.38 -1.63 5.09
C ALA A 13 6.09 -2.45 5.31
N LEU A 14 4.90 -1.85 5.12
CA LEU A 14 3.63 -2.56 5.28
C LEU A 14 3.43 -3.65 4.22
N THR A 15 3.87 -3.42 2.99
CA THR A 15 3.82 -4.45 1.94
C THR A 15 4.67 -5.64 2.35
N ARG A 16 5.88 -5.41 2.88
CA ARG A 16 6.75 -6.49 3.35
C ARG A 16 6.17 -7.22 4.57
N GLU A 17 5.56 -6.49 5.50
CA GLU A 17 4.84 -7.10 6.64
C GLU A 17 3.71 -8.01 6.16
N ILE A 18 2.95 -7.54 5.17
CA ILE A 18 1.90 -8.33 4.52
C ILE A 18 2.49 -9.56 3.82
N GLU A 19 3.62 -9.41 3.14
CA GLU A 19 4.28 -10.52 2.47
C GLU A 19 4.76 -11.61 3.44
N ASP A 20 5.27 -11.21 4.61
CA ASP A 20 5.85 -12.12 5.60
C ASP A 20 4.80 -12.75 6.53
N HIS A 21 3.78 -11.97 6.93
CA HIS A 21 2.80 -12.37 7.93
C HIS A 21 1.37 -12.59 7.41
N HIS A 22 1.01 -11.99 6.27
CA HIS A 22 -0.34 -12.02 5.71
C HIS A 22 -0.37 -12.33 4.19
N PRO A 23 0.17 -13.47 3.75
CA PRO A 23 0.22 -13.83 2.33
C PRO A 23 -1.16 -13.83 1.65
N GLU A 24 -2.25 -13.99 2.41
CA GLU A 24 -3.63 -13.88 1.93
C GLU A 24 -4.00 -12.48 1.45
N LEU A 25 -3.39 -11.44 2.03
CA LEU A 25 -3.62 -10.05 1.65
C LEU A 25 -2.83 -9.64 0.40
N ILE A 26 -1.73 -10.33 0.08
CA ILE A 26 -0.96 -10.10 -1.16
C ILE A 26 -1.87 -10.21 -2.39
N LYS A 27 -2.80 -11.18 -2.40
CA LYS A 27 -3.74 -11.37 -3.52
C LYS A 27 -4.60 -10.13 -3.77
N TYR A 28 -5.04 -9.45 -2.71
CA TYR A 28 -5.78 -8.19 -2.82
C TYR A 28 -4.88 -7.04 -3.29
N LEU A 29 -3.58 -7.06 -2.94
CA LEU A 29 -2.61 -6.06 -3.39
C LEU A 29 -2.26 -6.19 -4.88
N ASP A 30 -2.16 -7.40 -5.39
CA ASP A 30 -1.89 -7.66 -6.81
C ASP A 30 -3.07 -7.18 -7.68
N GLU A 31 -4.30 -7.48 -7.25
CA GLU A 31 -5.53 -7.01 -7.89
C GLU A 31 -5.64 -5.47 -7.88
N THR A 32 -5.31 -4.82 -6.77
CA THR A 32 -5.33 -3.35 -6.68
C THR A 32 -4.18 -2.69 -7.46
N ARG A 33 -2.97 -3.28 -7.46
CA ARG A 33 -1.86 -2.81 -8.32
C ARG A 33 -2.19 -2.90 -9.80
N SER A 34 -2.97 -3.88 -10.22
CA SER A 34 -3.46 -3.96 -11.60
C SER A 34 -4.43 -2.83 -11.96
N THR A 35 -5.07 -2.19 -10.97
CA THR A 35 -5.95 -1.01 -11.16
C THR A 35 -5.24 0.32 -10.98
N LEU A 36 -4.08 0.34 -10.34
CA LEU A 36 -3.22 1.51 -10.34
C LEU A 36 -2.70 1.70 -11.77
N PRO A 37 -2.83 2.90 -12.37
CA PRO A 37 -2.21 3.15 -13.65
C PRO A 37 -0.72 2.92 -13.48
N ASN A 38 -0.21 1.84 -14.08
CA ASN A 38 1.21 1.61 -14.25
C ASN A 38 1.73 2.78 -15.07
N ASN A 39 2.20 3.80 -14.36
CA ASN A 39 2.57 5.07 -14.94
C ASN A 39 3.95 4.92 -15.54
N SER A 40 4.00 4.15 -16.62
CA SER A 40 5.10 4.09 -17.57
C SER A 40 5.21 5.45 -18.23
N GLY A 41 5.86 6.39 -17.55
CA GLY A 41 6.20 7.71 -18.04
C GLY A 41 5.33 8.82 -17.46
N GLN A 42 5.81 9.42 -16.36
CA GLN A 42 5.64 10.86 -16.15
C GLN A 42 4.22 11.36 -15.80
N ALA A 43 3.51 10.73 -14.86
CA ALA A 43 2.70 11.53 -13.94
C ALA A 43 3.33 11.48 -12.56
N THR A 44 3.52 12.67 -11.99
CA THR A 44 3.85 12.85 -10.58
C THR A 44 2.82 12.07 -9.79
N LEU A 45 3.22 10.89 -9.30
CA LEU A 45 2.38 10.08 -8.41
C LEU A 45 2.03 10.99 -7.25
N ASP A 46 0.79 11.48 -7.22
CA ASP A 46 0.43 12.55 -6.29
C ASP A 46 0.57 12.00 -4.87
N ASN A 47 1.10 12.80 -3.95
CA ASN A 47 1.23 12.39 -2.55
C ASN A 47 -0.09 11.87 -1.99
N LYS A 48 -1.22 12.39 -2.50
CA LYS A 48 -2.56 11.96 -2.15
C LYS A 48 -2.87 10.53 -2.56
N ASP A 49 -2.45 10.09 -3.75
CA ASP A 49 -2.68 8.71 -4.20
C ASP A 49 -1.83 7.73 -3.40
N LEU A 50 -0.58 8.09 -3.14
CA LEU A 50 0.31 7.32 -2.27
C LEU A 50 -0.23 7.21 -0.84
N GLN A 51 -0.74 8.32 -0.31
CA GLN A 51 -1.28 8.35 1.04
C GLN A 51 -2.56 7.52 1.14
N ASN A 52 -3.44 7.60 0.13
CA ASN A 52 -4.64 6.77 0.04
C ASN A 52 -4.28 5.27 -0.07
N TYR A 53 -3.24 4.92 -0.83
CA TYR A 53 -2.75 3.54 -0.90
C TYR A 53 -2.18 3.07 0.45
N LEU A 54 -1.45 3.93 1.16
CA LEU A 54 -0.96 3.65 2.50
C LEU A 54 -2.10 3.40 3.50
N GLU A 55 -3.14 4.24 3.48
CA GLU A 55 -4.31 4.09 4.36
C GLU A 55 -5.08 2.80 4.08
N GLN A 56 -5.17 2.37 2.82
CA GLN A 56 -5.75 1.07 2.45
C GLN A 56 -4.94 -0.10 3.01
N LEU A 57 -3.61 -0.05 2.88
CA LEU A 57 -2.71 -1.07 3.45
C LEU A 57 -2.85 -1.16 4.97
N GLN A 58 -2.88 -0.01 5.66
CA GLN A 58 -3.08 0.04 7.11
C GLN A 58 -4.45 -0.51 7.50
N SER A 59 -5.50 -0.15 6.78
CA SER A 59 -6.86 -0.64 7.04
C SER A 59 -6.96 -2.16 6.86
N LEU A 60 -6.28 -2.73 5.87
CA LEU A 60 -6.24 -4.19 5.67
C LEU A 60 -5.60 -4.91 6.87
N LEU A 61 -4.49 -4.39 7.38
CA LEU A 61 -3.79 -4.93 8.55
C LEU A 61 -4.58 -4.73 9.84
N GLU A 62 -5.24 -3.59 10.02
CA GLU A 62 -6.09 -3.33 11.19
C GLU A 62 -7.29 -4.28 11.25
N ASN A 63 -7.90 -4.57 10.10
CA ASN A 63 -8.98 -5.56 9.99
C ASN A 63 -8.51 -6.98 10.32
N GLN A 64 -7.26 -7.35 10.00
CA GLN A 64 -6.68 -8.63 10.42
C GLN A 64 -6.41 -8.66 11.93
N SER A 65 -5.83 -7.58 12.46
CA SER A 65 -5.48 -7.45 13.89
C SER A 65 -6.73 -7.52 14.78
N SER A 66 -7.86 -6.99 14.31
CA SER A 66 -9.14 -6.99 15.04
C SER A 66 -9.84 -8.35 15.08
N LYS A 67 -9.33 -9.36 14.37
CA LYS A 67 -9.86 -10.74 14.39
C LYS A 67 -9.14 -11.66 15.39
N SER A 68 -8.18 -11.16 16.17
CA SER A 68 -7.51 -11.91 17.24
C SER A 68 -8.16 -11.72 18.61
#